data_AF-A0A959X6J7-F1
#
_entry.id   AF-A0A959X6J7-F1
#
_cell.length_a   1.000
_cell.length_b   1.000
_cell.length_c   1.000
_cell.angle_alpha   90.00
_cell.angle_beta   90.00
_cell.angle_gamma   90.00
#
_symmetry.space_group_name_H-M   'P 1'
#
loop_
_entity.id
_entity.type
_entity.pdbx_description
1 polymer ?
#
loop_
_entity_poly.entity_id
_entity_poly.type
_entity_poly.pdbx_seq_one_letter_code
_entity_poly.pdbx_strand_id
1 'polypeptide(L)'
;FVPKPHTPFQWAAQASAETIDSRLMLLKDAIRQDRNYGKAIGLRYHDGKPGIVEGLLSRGDRRVGRVIERVWREGGKFDGWSEHFSYERWTTVANEELARFGVDLDWFTVRERGYEEVLPWDHLDAGLDRDWLWEDWQDAVDEREVEDCRWTPCYDCGVCPEMNTEIQIGPTGRQLLPLTVAKVDLASR
;
A
#
# COMPACT_ATOMS: atom_id res chain seq x y z
N PHE A 1 -7.17 5.91 -1.48
CA PHE A 1 -6.19 4.99 -0.85
C PHE A 1 -5.66 4.06 -1.91
N VAL A 2 -4.35 3.79 -1.94
CA VAL A 2 -3.70 2.85 -2.87
C VAL A 2 -2.88 1.86 -2.04
N PRO A 3 -3.25 0.57 -2.00
CA PRO A 3 -2.48 -0.47 -1.32
C PRO A 3 -1.02 -0.54 -1.81
N LYS A 4 -0.07 -0.74 -0.88
CA LYS A 4 1.36 -0.78 -1.20
C LYS A 4 2.00 -2.10 -0.74
N PRO A 5 2.98 -2.63 -1.50
CA PRO A 5 3.81 -3.74 -1.06
C PRO A 5 4.45 -3.50 0.31
N HIS A 6 4.66 -4.58 1.07
CA HIS A 6 5.34 -4.56 2.37
C HIS A 6 4.67 -3.63 3.39
N THR A 7 3.35 -3.47 3.28
CA THR A 7 2.52 -2.77 4.27
C THR A 7 1.40 -3.69 4.72
N PRO A 8 0.83 -3.49 5.92
CA PRO A 8 -0.32 -4.28 6.39
C PRO A 8 -1.46 -4.27 5.37
N PHE A 9 -1.66 -3.14 4.69
CA PHE A 9 -2.73 -3.00 3.70
C PHE A 9 -2.43 -3.62 2.33
N GLN A 10 -1.37 -4.41 2.15
CA GLN A 10 -1.01 -4.99 0.85
C GLN A 10 -2.04 -5.98 0.29
N TRP A 11 -2.90 -6.54 1.16
CA TRP A 11 -4.02 -7.42 0.79
C TRP A 11 -5.33 -6.68 0.51
N ALA A 12 -5.41 -5.40 0.89
CA ALA A 12 -6.63 -4.62 0.80
C ALA A 12 -7.07 -4.41 -0.65
N ALA A 13 -8.39 -4.46 -0.85
CA ALA A 13 -9.03 -3.98 -2.07
C ALA A 13 -8.83 -2.46 -2.23
N GLN A 14 -8.58 -2.02 -3.46
CA GLN A 14 -8.64 -0.59 -3.78
C GLN A 14 -10.08 -0.24 -4.21
N ALA A 15 -10.63 0.85 -3.68
CA ALA A 15 -11.91 1.35 -4.14
C ALA A 15 -11.84 1.79 -5.63
N SER A 16 -12.94 1.63 -6.35
CA SER A 16 -13.02 2.06 -7.76
C SER A 16 -12.81 3.57 -7.90
N ALA A 17 -12.44 4.02 -9.11
CA ALA A 17 -12.27 5.45 -9.40
C ALA A 17 -13.56 6.24 -9.09
N GLU A 18 -14.72 5.71 -9.46
CA GLU A 18 -16.04 6.31 -9.24
C GLU A 18 -16.35 6.45 -7.76
N THR A 19 -16.00 5.43 -6.96
CA THR A 19 -16.18 5.45 -5.50
C THR A 19 -15.31 6.53 -4.86
N ILE A 20 -14.05 6.63 -5.28
CA ILE A 20 -13.13 7.66 -4.79
C ILE A 20 -13.63 9.05 -5.16
N ASP A 21 -13.97 9.28 -6.43
CA ASP A 21 -14.43 10.58 -6.92
C ASP A 21 -15.72 11.01 -6.21
N SER A 22 -16.65 10.08 -5.98
CA SER A 22 -17.89 10.34 -5.24
C SER A 22 -17.63 10.73 -3.78
N ARG A 23 -16.75 9.99 -3.08
CA ARG A 23 -16.37 10.30 -1.69
C ARG A 23 -15.65 11.65 -1.58
N LEU A 24 -14.78 11.96 -2.53
CA LEU A 24 -14.10 13.26 -2.60
C LEU A 24 -15.07 14.41 -2.85
N MET A 25 -16.09 14.22 -3.69
CA MET A 25 -17.14 15.21 -3.92
C MET A 25 -17.91 15.50 -2.63
N LEU A 26 -18.37 14.46 -1.93
CA LEU A 26 -19.07 14.60 -0.65
C LEU A 26 -18.23 15.33 0.40
N LEU A 27 -16.95 15.01 0.52
CA LEU A 27 -16.03 15.67 1.44
C LEU A 27 -15.83 17.15 1.09
N LYS A 28 -15.62 17.47 -0.19
CA LYS A 28 -15.47 18.85 -0.66
C LYS A 28 -16.74 19.65 -0.40
N ASP A 29 -17.90 19.06 -0.61
CA ASP A 29 -19.19 19.72 -0.38
C ASP A 29 -19.40 19.99 1.11
N ALA A 30 -19.11 19.02 1.98
CA ALA A 30 -19.17 19.19 3.43
C ALA A 30 -18.24 20.33 3.93
N ILE A 31 -17.00 20.39 3.42
CA ILE A 31 -16.05 21.46 3.77
C ILE A 31 -16.55 22.84 3.30
N ARG A 32 -17.23 22.90 2.15
CA ARG A 32 -17.73 24.15 1.56
C ARG A 32 -19.04 24.66 2.16
N GLN A 33 -19.76 23.83 2.94
CA GLN A 33 -21.02 24.22 3.58
C GLN A 33 -20.84 25.41 4.54
N ASP A 34 -19.71 25.48 5.23
CA ASP A 34 -19.34 26.63 6.06
C ASP A 34 -18.16 27.39 5.45
N ARG A 35 -18.42 28.64 5.02
CA ARG A 35 -17.40 29.50 4.39
C ARG A 35 -16.27 29.89 5.34
N ASN A 36 -16.48 29.91 6.65
CA ASN A 36 -15.44 30.22 7.62
C ASN A 36 -14.47 29.04 7.77
N TYR A 37 -14.99 27.81 7.87
CA TYR A 37 -14.16 26.61 7.93
C TYR A 37 -13.52 26.29 6.58
N GLY A 38 -14.25 26.40 5.47
CA GLY A 38 -13.75 26.07 4.14
C GLY A 38 -12.52 26.87 3.71
N LYS A 39 -12.36 28.11 4.20
CA LYS A 39 -11.15 28.93 3.94
C LYS A 39 -9.95 28.52 4.78
N ALA A 40 -10.16 27.86 5.92
CA ALA A 40 -9.10 27.44 6.83
C ALA A 40 -8.56 26.03 6.51
N ILE A 41 -9.27 25.25 5.68
CA ILE A 41 -8.92 23.86 5.37
C ILE A 41 -8.24 23.76 3.99
N GLY A 42 -6.98 23.34 3.98
CA GLY A 42 -6.27 22.93 2.77
C GLY A 42 -6.46 21.45 2.49
N LEU A 43 -7.24 21.09 1.47
CA LEU A 43 -7.46 19.69 1.09
C LEU A 43 -6.48 19.25 -0.01
N ARG A 44 -5.62 18.27 0.30
CA ARG A 44 -4.79 17.56 -0.68
C ARG A 44 -5.38 16.18 -0.90
N TYR A 45 -5.50 15.77 -2.15
CA TYR A 45 -6.11 14.50 -2.53
C TYR A 45 -5.52 14.00 -3.85
N HIS A 46 -5.76 12.71 -4.13
CA HIS A 46 -5.46 12.09 -5.42
C HIS A 46 -6.79 11.72 -6.09
N ASP A 47 -6.90 11.99 -7.40
CA ASP A 47 -8.07 11.62 -8.19
C ASP A 47 -8.19 10.10 -8.37
N GLY A 48 -9.41 9.59 -8.58
CA GLY A 48 -9.66 8.15 -8.68
C GLY A 48 -8.91 7.48 -9.83
N LYS A 49 -9.00 8.04 -11.04
CA LYS A 49 -8.40 7.46 -12.27
C LYS A 49 -6.87 7.32 -12.21
N PRO A 50 -6.08 8.37 -11.89
CA PRO A 50 -4.65 8.21 -11.64
C PRO A 50 -4.36 7.17 -10.55
N GLY A 51 -5.17 7.14 -9.49
CA GLY A 51 -5.02 6.17 -8.40
C GLY A 51 -5.14 4.71 -8.86
N ILE A 52 -5.99 4.39 -9.83
CA ILE A 52 -6.12 3.02 -10.37
C ILE A 52 -4.83 2.61 -11.09
N VAL A 53 -4.24 3.49 -11.90
CA VAL A 53 -2.96 3.22 -12.57
C VAL A 53 -1.83 3.11 -11.55
N GLU A 54 -1.81 3.96 -10.53
CA GLU A 54 -0.88 3.84 -9.41
C GLU A 54 -1.02 2.49 -8.70
N GLY A 55 -2.25 2.00 -8.51
CA GLY A 55 -2.53 0.69 -7.95
C GLY A 55 -1.98 -0.47 -8.79
N LEU A 56 -2.17 -0.40 -10.12
CA LEU A 56 -1.61 -1.36 -11.07
C LEU A 56 -0.08 -1.40 -10.99
N LEU A 57 0.56 -0.22 -10.93
CA LEU A 57 2.01 -0.11 -10.87
C LEU A 57 2.58 -0.52 -9.50
N SER A 58 1.85 -0.27 -8.42
CA SER A 58 2.27 -0.60 -7.06
C SER A 58 2.17 -2.10 -6.80
N ARG A 59 1.16 -2.77 -7.36
CA ARG A 59 0.88 -4.20 -7.10
C ARG A 59 1.07 -5.11 -8.31
N GLY A 60 1.64 -4.57 -9.37
CA GLY A 60 1.90 -5.29 -10.62
C GLY A 60 3.00 -6.34 -10.46
N ASP A 61 2.94 -7.37 -11.29
CA ASP A 61 4.01 -8.35 -11.43
C ASP A 61 4.74 -8.20 -12.78
N ARG A 62 5.47 -9.23 -13.21
CA ARG A 62 6.19 -9.20 -14.49
C ARG A 62 5.30 -8.97 -15.71
N ARG A 63 4.00 -9.28 -15.66
CA ARG A 63 3.02 -9.00 -16.72
C ARG A 63 2.83 -7.48 -16.89
N VAL A 64 2.84 -6.79 -15.75
CA VAL A 64 3.21 -5.38 -15.52
C VAL A 64 3.99 -4.69 -16.65
N GLY A 65 5.19 -5.26 -16.85
CA GLY A 65 6.22 -4.68 -17.71
C GLY A 65 5.79 -4.52 -19.17
N ARG A 66 4.94 -5.40 -19.69
CA ARG A 66 4.43 -5.30 -21.07
C ARG A 66 3.47 -4.13 -21.23
N VAL A 67 2.65 -3.88 -20.21
CA VAL A 67 1.74 -2.73 -20.16
C VAL A 67 2.56 -1.44 -20.18
N ILE A 68 3.56 -1.34 -19.30
CA ILE A 68 4.44 -0.16 -19.20
C ILE A 68 5.17 0.08 -20.52
N GLU A 69 5.77 -0.96 -21.11
CA GLU A 69 6.48 -0.83 -22.39
C GLU A 69 5.55 -0.33 -23.49
N ARG A 70 4.35 -0.92 -23.62
CA ARG A 70 3.42 -0.56 -24.67
C ARG A 70 2.84 0.84 -24.48
N VAL A 71 2.48 1.22 -23.25
CA VAL A 71 2.06 2.60 -22.93
C VAL A 71 3.13 3.60 -23.38
N TRP A 72 4.40 3.33 -23.08
CA TRP A 72 5.52 4.17 -23.52
C TRP A 72 5.64 4.23 -25.06
N ARG A 73 5.52 3.09 -25.75
CA ARG A 73 5.55 3.02 -27.23
C ARG A 73 4.41 3.80 -27.88
N GLU A 74 3.24 3.82 -27.24
CA GLU A 74 2.07 4.61 -27.64
C GLU A 74 2.17 6.08 -27.19
N GLY A 75 3.37 6.51 -26.76
CA GLY A 75 3.70 7.90 -26.44
C GLY A 75 3.44 8.29 -24.98
N GLY A 76 3.21 7.32 -24.08
CA GLY A 76 2.98 7.54 -22.66
C GLY A 76 4.26 8.01 -22.02
N LYS A 77 4.39 9.33 -21.86
CA LYS A 77 5.59 10.00 -21.40
C LYS A 77 5.14 11.14 -20.51
N PHE A 78 5.86 11.36 -19.42
CA PHE A 78 5.54 12.42 -18.47
C PHE A 78 4.17 12.27 -17.78
N ASP A 79 3.68 11.03 -17.65
CA ASP A 79 2.40 10.69 -17.01
C ASP A 79 2.31 11.08 -15.51
N GLY A 80 3.41 11.56 -14.91
CA GLY A 80 3.39 12.16 -13.57
C GLY A 80 2.80 13.57 -13.52
N TRP A 81 2.60 14.22 -14.67
CA TRP A 81 1.93 15.51 -14.78
C TRP A 81 0.54 15.33 -15.39
N SER A 82 -0.47 15.92 -14.73
CA SER A 82 -1.89 15.73 -15.05
C SER A 82 -2.25 16.04 -16.50
N GLU A 83 -1.59 17.03 -17.11
CA GLU A 83 -1.80 17.47 -18.48
C GLU A 83 -1.29 16.49 -19.54
N HIS A 84 -0.42 15.55 -19.15
CA HIS A 84 0.12 14.52 -20.03
C HIS A 84 -0.49 13.15 -19.77
N PHE A 85 -1.03 12.93 -18.57
CA PHE A 85 -1.61 11.66 -18.16
C PHE A 85 -2.84 11.27 -19.00
N SER A 86 -2.81 10.05 -19.55
CA SER A 86 -3.94 9.46 -20.28
C SER A 86 -4.44 8.17 -19.63
N TYR A 87 -5.51 8.27 -18.84
CA TYR A 87 -6.15 7.11 -18.22
C TYR A 87 -6.64 6.07 -19.24
N GLU A 88 -7.22 6.55 -20.35
CA GLU A 88 -7.73 5.70 -21.43
C GLU A 88 -6.62 4.83 -22.05
N ARG A 89 -5.44 5.42 -22.28
CA ARG A 89 -4.28 4.68 -22.79
C ARG A 89 -3.85 3.58 -21.84
N TRP A 90 -3.67 3.91 -20.56
CA TRP A 90 -3.27 2.94 -19.54
C TRP A 90 -4.28 1.78 -19.43
N THR A 91 -5.57 2.10 -19.35
CA THR A 91 -6.63 1.08 -19.21
C THR A 91 -6.77 0.21 -20.45
N THR A 92 -6.74 0.79 -21.65
CA THR A 92 -6.81 0.05 -22.91
C THR A 92 -5.64 -0.92 -23.04
N VAL A 93 -4.41 -0.41 -22.87
CA VAL A 93 -3.20 -1.23 -22.96
C VAL A 93 -3.16 -2.29 -21.86
N ALA A 94 -3.54 -1.96 -20.63
CA ALA A 94 -3.60 -2.93 -19.54
C ALA A 94 -4.55 -4.09 -19.87
N ASN A 95 -5.78 -3.79 -20.27
CA ASN A 95 -6.76 -4.83 -20.58
C ASN A 95 -6.34 -5.70 -21.76
N GLU A 96 -5.79 -5.12 -22.82
CA GLU A 96 -5.32 -5.88 -23.99
C GLU A 96 -4.10 -6.75 -23.70
N GLU A 97 -3.08 -6.20 -23.04
CA GLU A 97 -1.82 -6.93 -22.76
C GLU A 97 -1.99 -8.03 -21.70
N LEU A 98 -2.95 -7.85 -20.77
CA LEU A 98 -3.22 -8.75 -19.67
C LEU A 98 -4.21 -9.87 -20.02
N ALA A 99 -5.15 -9.64 -20.96
CA ALA A 99 -6.20 -10.60 -21.32
C ALA A 99 -5.66 -12.00 -21.67
N ARG A 100 -4.53 -12.09 -22.37
CA ARG A 100 -3.87 -13.37 -22.71
C ARG A 100 -3.37 -14.18 -21.50
N PHE A 101 -3.28 -13.56 -20.32
CA PHE A 101 -2.93 -14.21 -19.06
C PHE A 101 -4.17 -14.51 -18.21
N GLY A 102 -5.37 -14.27 -18.72
CA GLY A 102 -6.63 -14.48 -17.99
C GLY A 102 -6.83 -13.52 -16.82
N VAL A 103 -6.17 -12.37 -16.83
CA VAL A 103 -6.32 -11.31 -15.82
C VAL A 103 -6.54 -9.96 -16.49
N ASP A 104 -7.04 -9.00 -15.74
CA ASP A 104 -7.32 -7.64 -16.20
C ASP A 104 -6.81 -6.60 -15.19
N LEU A 105 -7.12 -5.33 -15.43
CA LEU A 105 -6.76 -4.23 -14.53
C LEU A 105 -7.36 -4.41 -13.13
N ASP A 106 -8.60 -4.86 -13.05
CA ASP A 106 -9.36 -5.02 -11.80
C ASP A 106 -8.76 -6.14 -10.93
N TRP A 107 -8.25 -7.21 -11.56
CA TRP A 107 -7.50 -8.28 -10.91
C TRP A 107 -6.28 -7.77 -10.14
N PHE A 108 -5.59 -6.72 -10.62
CA PHE A 108 -4.46 -6.13 -9.90
C PHE A 108 -4.88 -5.09 -8.86
N THR A 109 -6.08 -4.50 -9.01
CA THR A 109 -6.46 -3.28 -8.30
C THR A 109 -7.60 -3.46 -7.29
N VAL A 110 -8.81 -3.70 -7.76
CA VAL A 110 -10.02 -3.57 -6.93
C VAL A 110 -10.36 -4.81 -6.12
N ARG A 111 -9.76 -5.97 -6.43
CA ARG A 111 -9.99 -7.18 -5.64
C ARG A 111 -9.22 -7.16 -4.33
N GLU A 112 -9.80 -7.83 -3.34
CA GLU A 112 -9.10 -8.24 -2.13
C GLU A 112 -8.20 -9.45 -2.44
N ARG A 113 -7.13 -9.60 -1.66
CA ARG A 113 -6.19 -10.73 -1.73
C ARG A 113 -6.28 -11.52 -0.44
N GLY A 114 -6.20 -12.84 -0.55
CA GLY A 114 -6.15 -13.72 0.62
C GLY A 114 -4.73 -13.80 1.19
N TYR A 115 -4.62 -14.22 2.46
CA TYR A 115 -3.33 -14.48 3.10
C TYR A 115 -2.47 -15.44 2.26
N GLU A 116 -3.02 -16.59 1.85
CA GLU A 116 -2.33 -17.64 1.10
C GLU A 116 -1.92 -17.26 -0.34
N GLU A 117 -2.29 -16.05 -0.79
CA GLU A 117 -1.91 -15.60 -2.12
C GLU A 117 -0.42 -15.28 -2.19
N VAL A 118 0.25 -15.83 -3.20
CA VAL A 118 1.64 -15.47 -3.51
C VAL A 118 1.66 -14.08 -4.12
N LEU A 119 2.27 -13.12 -3.42
CA LEU A 119 2.40 -11.74 -3.86
C LEU A 119 3.66 -11.57 -4.71
N PRO A 120 3.63 -10.69 -5.73
CA PRO A 120 4.75 -10.48 -6.64
C PRO A 120 6.07 -10.07 -5.96
N TRP A 121 5.98 -9.47 -4.77
CA TRP A 121 7.10 -8.97 -3.98
C TRP A 121 7.47 -9.87 -2.79
N ASP A 122 6.85 -11.04 -2.62
CA ASP A 122 7.17 -11.98 -1.51
C ASP A 122 8.63 -12.46 -1.53
N HIS A 123 9.29 -12.38 -2.67
CA HIS A 123 10.71 -12.72 -2.81
C HIS A 123 11.66 -11.57 -2.39
N LEU A 124 11.11 -10.43 -1.96
CA LEU A 124 11.84 -9.27 -1.48
C LEU A 124 11.63 -9.14 0.02
N ASP A 125 12.73 -8.92 0.73
CA ASP A 125 12.74 -8.71 2.17
C ASP A 125 12.80 -7.20 2.47
N ALA A 126 11.82 -6.72 3.24
CA ALA A 126 11.72 -5.33 3.70
C ALA A 126 12.07 -5.16 5.19
N GLY A 127 12.51 -6.22 5.86
CA GLY A 127 12.75 -6.23 7.30
C GLY A 127 11.48 -6.45 8.14
N LEU A 128 10.38 -6.91 7.52
CA LEU A 128 9.07 -7.05 8.16
C LEU A 128 8.56 -8.47 7.97
N ASP A 129 8.16 -9.09 9.07
CA ASP A 129 7.54 -10.41 9.05
C ASP A 129 6.17 -10.37 8.36
N ARG A 130 5.93 -11.32 7.46
CA ARG A 130 4.69 -11.38 6.66
C ARG A 130 3.47 -11.71 7.51
N ASP A 131 3.63 -12.54 8.54
CA ASP A 131 2.53 -12.93 9.42
C ASP A 131 2.17 -11.76 10.32
N TRP A 132 3.16 -11.02 10.82
CA TRP A 132 2.93 -9.75 11.52
C TRP A 132 2.15 -8.74 10.67
N LEU A 133 2.52 -8.56 9.39
CA LEU A 133 1.79 -7.68 8.47
C LEU A 133 0.33 -8.11 8.30
N TRP A 134 0.07 -9.42 8.25
CA TRP A 134 -1.27 -9.97 8.10
C TRP A 134 -2.09 -9.76 9.38
N GLU A 135 -1.51 -10.01 10.55
CA GLU A 135 -2.16 -9.77 11.84
C GLU A 135 -2.54 -8.29 12.00
N ASP A 136 -1.63 -7.37 11.69
CA ASP A 136 -1.89 -5.92 11.73
C ASP A 136 -3.01 -5.50 10.74
N TRP A 137 -3.10 -6.16 9.59
CA TRP A 137 -4.22 -5.99 8.67
C TRP A 137 -5.55 -6.46 9.28
N GLN A 138 -5.59 -7.63 9.92
CA GLN A 138 -6.80 -8.13 10.58
C GLN A 138 -7.23 -7.21 11.73
N ASP A 139 -6.29 -6.72 12.52
CA ASP A 139 -6.56 -5.76 13.59
C ASP A 139 -7.11 -4.44 13.03
N ALA A 140 -6.55 -3.92 11.94
CA ALA A 140 -7.06 -2.73 11.27
C ALA A 140 -8.50 -2.92 10.74
N VAL A 141 -8.84 -4.10 10.22
CA VAL A 141 -10.22 -4.46 9.81
C VAL A 141 -11.16 -4.54 11.01
N ASP A 142 -10.66 -5.02 12.15
CA ASP A 142 -11.38 -5.10 13.42
C ASP A 142 -11.40 -3.77 14.21
N GLU A 143 -10.93 -2.68 13.61
CA GLU A 143 -10.83 -1.34 14.22
C GLU A 143 -9.98 -1.34 15.52
N ARG A 144 -9.01 -2.24 15.62
CA ARG A 144 -8.02 -2.28 16.70
C ARG A 144 -6.80 -1.47 16.32
N GLU A 145 -6.44 -0.55 17.20
CA GLU A 145 -5.23 0.26 17.05
C GLU A 145 -4.01 -0.49 17.62
N VAL A 146 -2.87 -0.38 16.94
CA VAL A 146 -1.59 -0.85 17.46
C VAL A 146 -0.89 0.28 18.19
N GLU A 147 -0.51 0.03 19.45
CA GLU A 147 0.19 1.01 20.25
C GLU A 147 1.65 1.16 19.81
N ASP A 148 2.25 2.29 20.16
CA ASP A 148 3.64 2.57 19.86
C ASP A 148 4.58 1.61 20.60
N CYS A 149 5.24 0.71 19.85
CA CYS A 149 6.16 -0.31 20.35
C CYS A 149 7.41 0.24 21.05
N ARG A 150 7.62 1.57 21.00
CA ARG A 150 8.68 2.23 21.77
C ARG A 150 8.34 2.34 23.25
N TRP A 151 7.05 2.35 23.59
CA TRP A 151 6.57 2.56 24.95
C TRP A 151 5.84 1.34 25.53
N THR A 152 5.61 0.33 24.69
CA THR A 152 4.85 -0.88 24.98
C THR A 152 5.71 -2.11 24.68
N PRO A 153 5.33 -3.32 25.11
CA PRO A 153 6.04 -4.54 24.73
C PRO A 153 6.16 -4.69 23.21
N CYS A 154 7.25 -5.31 22.76
CA CYS A 154 7.50 -5.54 21.33
C CYS A 154 6.41 -6.43 20.71
N TYR A 155 5.94 -6.06 19.51
CA TYR A 155 5.00 -6.85 18.69
C TYR A 155 5.70 -7.84 17.74
N ASP A 156 7.02 -7.94 17.81
CA ASP A 156 7.83 -8.90 17.04
C ASP A 156 7.70 -8.76 15.51
N CYS A 157 7.63 -7.52 15.01
CA CYS A 157 7.49 -7.24 13.57
C CYS A 157 8.72 -7.59 12.70
N GLY A 158 9.83 -8.03 13.29
CA GLY A 158 11.08 -8.36 12.56
C GLY A 158 12.08 -7.21 12.38
N VAL A 159 11.64 -5.94 12.32
CA VAL A 159 12.51 -4.81 11.92
C VAL A 159 13.76 -4.65 12.78
N CYS A 160 13.61 -4.59 14.11
CA CYS A 160 14.74 -4.36 15.01
C CYS A 160 15.81 -5.46 14.92
N PRO A 161 15.47 -6.76 15.06
CA PRO A 161 16.46 -7.82 14.96
C PRO A 161 17.06 -7.95 13.54
N GLU A 162 16.27 -7.86 12.47
CA GLU A 162 16.75 -8.07 11.10
C GLU A 162 17.68 -6.94 10.64
N MET A 163 17.35 -5.70 11.00
CA MET A 163 18.16 -4.53 10.63
C MET A 163 19.28 -4.24 11.64
N ASN A 164 19.44 -5.08 12.66
CA ASN A 164 20.38 -4.90 13.77
C ASN A 164 20.31 -3.47 14.35
N THR A 165 19.09 -3.05 14.66
CA THR A 165 18.76 -1.72 15.16
C THR A 165 18.05 -1.81 16.50
N GLU A 166 18.23 -0.78 17.32
CA GLU A 166 17.61 -0.66 18.63
C GLU A 166 16.68 0.54 18.66
N ILE A 167 15.59 0.41 19.41
CA ILE A 167 14.67 1.52 19.64
C ILE A 167 15.41 2.62 20.41
N GLN A 168 15.68 3.73 19.72
CA GLN A 168 16.21 4.93 20.34
C GLN A 168 15.05 5.80 20.83
N ILE A 169 14.72 5.65 22.10
CA ILE A 169 13.91 6.64 22.80
C ILE A 169 14.88 7.74 23.21
N GLY A 170 14.71 8.97 22.68
CA GLY A 170 15.56 10.12 23.01
C GLY A 170 15.82 10.23 24.52
N PRO A 171 16.89 10.92 24.96
CA PRO A 171 17.54 10.69 26.27
C PRO A 171 16.53 10.55 27.42
N THR A 172 16.23 9.30 27.79
CA THR A 172 15.32 8.96 28.89
C THR A 172 16.01 8.98 30.26
N GLY A 173 17.35 9.10 30.26
CA GLY A 173 18.18 8.93 31.45
C GLY A 173 18.15 7.50 32.01
N ARG A 174 17.57 6.53 31.29
CA ARG A 174 17.43 5.14 31.73
C ARG A 174 18.08 4.20 30.73
N GLN A 175 18.87 3.27 31.25
CA GLN A 175 19.47 2.19 30.48
C GLN A 175 18.45 1.06 30.37
N LEU A 176 17.94 0.77 29.17
CA LEU A 176 17.12 -0.42 28.94
C LEU A 176 18.05 -1.64 28.89
N LEU A 177 17.68 -2.71 29.59
CA LEU A 177 18.44 -3.96 29.61
C LEU A 177 18.37 -4.61 28.22
N PRO A 178 19.47 -5.21 27.71
CA PRO A 178 19.49 -5.81 26.39
C PRO A 178 18.50 -6.98 26.32
N LEU A 179 17.58 -6.92 25.35
CA LEU A 179 16.74 -8.04 24.98
C LEU A 179 17.62 -9.07 24.25
N THR A 180 17.66 -10.31 24.75
CA THR A 180 18.38 -11.39 24.08
C THR A 180 17.38 -12.13 23.20
N VAL A 181 17.61 -12.16 21.88
CA VAL A 181 16.83 -12.95 20.94
C VAL A 181 16.99 -14.43 21.30
N ALA A 182 15.89 -15.11 21.61
CA ALA A 182 15.90 -16.54 21.84
C ALA A 182 16.21 -17.24 20.51
N LYS A 183 17.28 -18.04 20.47
CA LYS A 183 17.55 -18.90 19.31
C LYS A 183 16.51 -20.02 19.30
N VAL A 184 15.59 -19.97 18.35
CA VAL A 184 14.71 -21.11 18.07
C VAL A 184 15.55 -22.19 17.41
N ASP A 185 15.72 -23.33 18.09
CA ASP A 185 16.40 -24.49 17.53
C ASP A 185 15.48 -25.23 16.54
N LEU A 186 15.57 -24.85 15.27
CA LEU A 186 14.83 -25.46 14.17
C LEU A 186 15.24 -26.92 13.90
N ALA A 187 16.21 -27.49 14.62
CA ALA A 187 16.62 -28.89 14.47
C ALA A 187 15.81 -29.87 15.35
N SER A 188 14.80 -29.39 16.08
CA SER A 188 13.90 -30.23 16.88
C SER A 188 12.49 -30.34 16.27
N ARG A 189 12.43 -30.87 15.05
CA ARG A 189 11.24 -31.52 14.47
C ARG A 189 11.64 -32.79 13.73
#